data_AF-A0A373B7F4-F1
#
_entry.id   AF-A0A373B7F4-F1
#
_cell.length_a   1.000
_cell.length_b   1.000
_cell.length_c   1.000
_cell.angle_alpha   90.00
_cell.angle_beta   90.00
_cell.angle_gamma   90.00
#
_symmetry.space_group_name_H-M   'P 1'
#
loop_
_entity.id
_entity.type
_entity.pdbx_description
1 polymer ?
#
loop_
_entity_poly.entity_id
_entity_poly.type
_entity_poly.pdbx_seq_one_letter_code
_entity_poly.pdbx_strand_id
1 'polypeptide(L)'
;MSDVREFTYDGENIAVGDENWKEWVLSSDPFEGDIGDGNNLTDKIVKTRQTKQLCSDCLSICEPNKYSRVISSVVDGQLLTNRYCQECCTAMAFDELHQDYKQYDDESEDYPEEEVMLSDVRQQVRTRNEKILIGVLGKRYFEKPNDQLFKAMIEAQEQSHD
;
A
#
# COMPACT_ATOMS: atom_id res chain seq x y z
N MET A 1 6.43 11.35 9.00
CA MET A 1 6.65 11.45 7.53
C MET A 1 5.77 12.56 7.02
N SER A 2 6.31 13.47 6.21
CA SER A 2 5.56 14.56 5.59
C SER A 2 4.40 14.02 4.74
N ASP A 3 3.24 14.66 4.81
CA ASP A 3 2.07 14.38 3.98
C ASP A 3 2.41 14.67 2.52
N VAL A 4 2.84 13.66 1.76
CA VAL A 4 3.19 13.79 0.34
C VAL A 4 1.91 14.07 -0.43
N ARG A 5 1.79 15.28 -0.97
CA ARG A 5 0.64 15.75 -1.76
C ARG A 5 0.95 15.86 -3.24
N GLU A 6 2.22 16.02 -3.54
CA GLU A 6 2.78 16.12 -4.88
C GLU A 6 4.21 15.57 -4.81
N PHE A 7 4.70 15.06 -5.92
CA PHE A 7 6.08 14.67 -6.10
C PHE A 7 6.42 14.76 -7.59
N THR A 8 7.71 14.79 -7.89
CA THR A 8 8.21 14.86 -9.26
C THR A 8 8.72 13.49 -9.69
N TYR A 9 8.29 13.02 -10.85
CA TYR A 9 8.77 11.79 -11.48
C TYR A 9 8.98 12.04 -12.97
N ASP A 10 10.15 11.69 -13.50
CA ASP A 10 10.57 11.96 -14.89
C ASP A 10 10.34 13.41 -15.37
N GLY A 11 10.57 14.39 -14.48
CA GLY A 11 10.37 15.81 -14.78
C GLY A 11 8.91 16.28 -14.78
N GLU A 12 7.95 15.39 -14.57
CA GLU A 12 6.53 15.71 -14.40
C GLU A 12 6.17 15.85 -12.92
N ASN A 13 5.36 16.86 -12.59
CA ASN A 13 4.77 16.99 -11.26
C ASN A 13 3.45 16.26 -11.22
N ILE A 14 3.36 15.25 -10.36
CA ILE A 14 2.16 14.43 -10.19
C ILE A 14 1.53 14.77 -8.85
N ALA A 15 0.26 15.13 -8.88
CA ALA A 15 -0.50 15.45 -7.69
C ALA A 15 -1.25 14.21 -7.21
N VAL A 16 -1.11 13.89 -5.93
CA VAL A 16 -1.76 12.69 -5.38
C VAL A 16 -3.29 12.80 -5.50
N GLY A 17 -3.87 11.86 -6.24
CA GLY A 17 -5.31 11.79 -6.50
C GLY A 17 -5.80 12.57 -7.72
N ASP A 18 -4.90 13.08 -8.57
CA ASP A 18 -5.24 13.43 -9.95
C ASP A 18 -5.57 12.18 -10.79
N GLU A 19 -5.98 12.37 -12.03
CA GLU A 19 -6.37 11.25 -12.90
C GLU A 19 -5.17 10.37 -13.28
N ASN A 20 -4.00 10.95 -13.60
CA ASN A 20 -2.80 10.19 -13.96
C ASN A 20 -2.35 9.29 -12.80
N TRP A 21 -2.29 9.83 -11.58
CA TRP A 21 -1.98 9.06 -10.38
C TRP A 21 -2.97 7.92 -10.19
N LYS A 22 -4.29 8.16 -10.34
CA LYS A 22 -5.28 7.08 -10.20
C LYS A 22 -5.12 6.00 -11.26
N GLU A 23 -4.88 6.39 -12.51
CA GLU A 23 -4.69 5.46 -13.61
C GLU A 23 -3.49 4.55 -13.37
N TRP A 24 -2.35 5.11 -12.95
CA TRP A 24 -1.17 4.31 -12.62
C TRP A 24 -1.32 3.45 -11.38
N VAL A 25 -2.01 3.95 -10.34
CA VAL A 25 -2.33 3.10 -9.18
C VAL A 25 -3.20 1.91 -9.59
N LEU A 26 -4.13 2.10 -10.53
CA LEU A 26 -5.10 1.09 -10.96
C LEU A 26 -4.57 0.16 -12.05
N SER A 27 -3.53 0.56 -12.80
CA SER A 27 -2.83 -0.35 -13.72
C SER A 27 -2.10 -1.46 -12.98
N SER A 28 -1.74 -1.20 -11.72
CA SER A 28 -1.04 -2.15 -10.89
C SER A 28 -1.88 -3.32 -10.43
N ASP A 29 -1.35 -4.54 -10.52
CA ASP A 29 -1.97 -5.73 -9.92
C ASP A 29 -1.28 -6.10 -8.60
N PRO A 30 -1.87 -5.75 -7.44
CA PRO A 30 -1.27 -6.05 -6.14
C PRO A 30 -1.33 -7.53 -5.76
N PHE A 31 -1.94 -8.39 -6.60
CA PHE A 31 -1.98 -9.84 -6.44
C PHE A 31 -1.16 -10.56 -7.51
N GLU A 32 -0.34 -9.84 -8.29
CA GLU A 32 0.52 -10.48 -9.28
C GLU A 32 1.41 -11.54 -8.60
N GLY A 33 1.34 -12.78 -9.10
CA GLY A 33 2.06 -13.92 -8.54
C GLY A 33 1.33 -14.70 -7.43
N ASP A 34 0.16 -14.23 -6.97
CA ASP A 34 -0.67 -14.99 -6.04
C ASP A 34 -1.37 -16.18 -6.73
N ILE A 35 -1.56 -17.27 -5.99
CA ILE A 35 -2.27 -18.46 -6.47
C ILE A 35 -3.77 -18.28 -6.23
N GLY A 36 -4.54 -18.03 -7.28
CA GLY A 36 -6.00 -18.10 -7.24
C GLY A 36 -6.71 -17.31 -8.34
N ASP A 37 -7.87 -17.79 -8.77
CA ASP A 37 -8.72 -17.15 -9.78
C ASP A 37 -9.66 -16.15 -9.11
N GLY A 38 -9.09 -15.13 -8.48
CA GLY A 38 -9.87 -14.11 -7.78
C GLY A 38 -10.58 -13.19 -8.76
N ASN A 39 -11.89 -13.35 -8.94
CA ASN A 39 -12.68 -12.33 -9.66
C ASN A 39 -12.91 -11.12 -8.74
N ASN A 40 -12.23 -10.01 -9.04
CA ASN A 40 -12.47 -8.73 -8.38
C ASN A 40 -13.89 -8.23 -8.71
N LEU A 41 -14.71 -8.00 -7.68
CA LEU A 41 -16.02 -7.38 -7.81
C LEU A 41 -15.91 -5.87 -8.04
N THR A 42 -14.98 -5.22 -7.33
CA THR A 42 -14.74 -3.79 -7.46
C THR A 42 -13.27 -3.51 -7.23
N ASP A 43 -12.72 -2.57 -7.99
CA ASP A 43 -11.42 -1.96 -7.76
C ASP A 43 -11.52 -0.46 -7.99
N LYS A 44 -11.16 0.34 -6.99
CA LYS A 44 -11.35 1.78 -7.03
C LYS A 44 -10.47 2.54 -6.05
N ILE A 45 -10.15 3.77 -6.43
CA ILE A 45 -9.61 4.78 -5.54
C ILE A 45 -10.75 5.52 -4.83
N VAL A 46 -10.67 5.64 -3.51
CA VAL A 46 -11.62 6.40 -2.69
C VAL A 46 -10.91 7.35 -1.75
N LYS A 47 -11.57 8.43 -1.34
CA LYS A 47 -11.17 9.18 -0.14
C LYS A 47 -11.65 8.45 1.11
N THR A 48 -10.73 8.18 2.03
CA THR A 48 -11.02 7.51 3.28
C THR A 48 -11.82 8.45 4.19
N ARG A 49 -12.97 7.96 4.68
CA ARG A 49 -13.80 8.68 5.65
C ARG A 49 -13.56 8.13 7.05
N GLN A 50 -14.05 6.92 7.28
CA GLN A 50 -13.82 6.13 8.48
C GLN A 50 -13.58 4.69 8.04
N THR A 51 -12.57 4.06 8.65
CA THR A 51 -12.23 2.65 8.42
C THR A 51 -11.69 2.06 9.70
N LYS A 52 -11.91 0.76 9.89
CA LYS A 52 -11.28 -0.07 10.93
C LYS A 52 -10.35 -1.11 10.32
N GLN A 53 -10.00 -0.92 9.06
CA GLN A 53 -9.10 -1.80 8.34
C GLN A 53 -7.76 -1.10 8.17
N LEU A 54 -6.69 -1.84 8.47
CA LEU A 54 -5.32 -1.43 8.17
C LEU A 54 -5.02 -1.60 6.68
N CYS A 55 -3.95 -0.98 6.21
CA CYS A 55 -3.43 -1.23 4.88
C CYS A 55 -3.07 -2.72 4.73
N SER A 56 -3.58 -3.40 3.70
CA SER A 56 -3.29 -4.81 3.41
C SER A 56 -1.80 -5.05 3.13
N ASP A 57 -1.11 -4.05 2.60
CA ASP A 57 0.32 -4.11 2.29
C ASP A 57 1.17 -3.74 3.51
N CYS A 58 1.17 -2.48 3.96
CA CYS A 58 2.09 -2.06 5.03
C CYS A 58 1.53 -2.14 6.47
N LEU A 59 0.28 -2.58 6.66
CA LEU A 59 -0.40 -2.64 7.97
C LEU A 59 -0.55 -1.28 8.69
N SER A 60 -0.32 -0.16 8.00
CA SER A 60 -0.54 1.18 8.54
C SER A 60 -2.04 1.51 8.64
N ILE A 61 -2.40 2.45 9.51
CA ILE A 61 -3.74 3.02 9.55
C ILE A 61 -4.00 3.82 8.27
N CYS A 62 -5.11 3.56 7.60
CA CYS A 62 -5.57 4.39 6.49
C CYS A 62 -6.29 5.62 7.05
N GLU A 63 -5.62 6.77 6.98
CA GLU A 63 -6.08 8.00 7.63
C GLU A 63 -7.30 8.63 6.94
N PRO A 64 -8.21 9.27 7.69
CA PRO A 64 -9.29 10.08 7.13
C PRO A 64 -8.78 11.17 6.17
N ASN A 65 -9.55 11.47 5.13
CA ASN A 65 -9.28 12.45 4.08
C ASN A 65 -8.10 12.17 3.14
N LYS A 66 -7.32 11.10 3.38
CA LYS A 66 -6.35 10.57 2.42
C LYS A 66 -7.00 9.62 1.41
N TYR A 67 -6.32 9.37 0.30
CA TYR A 67 -6.76 8.37 -0.66
C TYR A 67 -6.46 6.94 -0.20
N SER A 68 -7.23 5.99 -0.73
CA SER A 68 -6.96 4.57 -0.58
C SER A 68 -7.50 3.82 -1.80
N ARG A 69 -6.75 2.82 -2.29
CA ARG A 69 -7.29 1.81 -3.19
C ARG A 69 -8.08 0.80 -2.38
N VAL A 70 -9.26 0.44 -2.85
CA VAL A 70 -10.13 -0.56 -2.22
C VAL A 70 -10.52 -1.58 -3.27
N ILE A 71 -10.07 -2.81 -3.06
CA ILE A 71 -10.38 -3.95 -3.92
C ILE A 71 -11.29 -4.87 -3.13
N SER A 72 -12.43 -5.24 -3.71
CA SER A 72 -13.34 -6.24 -3.13
C SER A 72 -13.42 -7.42 -4.07
N SER A 73 -13.24 -8.63 -3.56
CA SER A 73 -13.27 -9.88 -4.32
C SER A 73 -14.09 -10.94 -3.59
N VAL A 74 -14.49 -11.98 -4.31
CA VAL A 74 -15.09 -13.18 -3.69
C VAL A 74 -14.07 -14.30 -3.76
N VAL A 75 -13.68 -14.81 -2.60
CA VAL A 75 -12.77 -15.96 -2.47
C VAL A 75 -13.47 -16.99 -1.62
N ASP A 76 -13.62 -18.22 -2.12
CA ASP A 76 -14.33 -19.32 -1.45
C ASP A 76 -15.74 -18.94 -0.94
N GLY A 77 -16.45 -18.09 -1.70
CA GLY A 77 -17.79 -17.61 -1.37
C GLY A 77 -17.84 -16.53 -0.27
N GLN A 78 -16.69 -16.06 0.21
CA GLN A 78 -16.58 -14.97 1.18
C GLN A 78 -16.17 -13.66 0.49
N LEU A 79 -16.82 -12.57 0.89
CA LEU A 79 -16.43 -11.22 0.45
C LEU A 79 -15.16 -10.81 1.20
N LEU A 80 -14.05 -10.71 0.46
CA LEU A 80 -12.81 -10.14 0.95
C LEU A 80 -12.70 -8.70 0.46
N THR A 81 -12.29 -7.79 1.35
CA THR A 81 -11.98 -6.41 0.98
C THR A 81 -10.55 -6.14 1.35
N ASN A 82 -9.71 -5.79 0.38
CA ASN A 82 -8.37 -5.27 0.57
C ASN A 82 -8.39 -3.75 0.50
N ARG A 83 -7.56 -3.11 1.34
CA ARG A 83 -7.44 -1.65 1.39
C ARG A 83 -5.97 -1.28 1.40
N TYR A 84 -5.56 -0.37 0.53
CA TYR A 84 -4.19 0.11 0.48
C TYR A 84 -4.16 1.61 0.82
N CYS A 85 -3.28 2.02 1.74
CA CYS A 85 -3.11 3.43 2.07
C CYS A 85 -2.50 4.23 0.90
N GLN A 86 -2.66 5.56 0.92
CA GLN A 86 -2.16 6.48 -0.10
C GLN A 86 -0.68 6.28 -0.43
N GLU A 87 0.16 6.02 0.57
CA GLU A 87 1.60 5.86 0.40
C GLU A 87 1.95 4.53 -0.30
N CYS A 88 1.20 3.45 -0.04
CA CYS A 88 1.35 2.18 -0.76
C CYS A 88 0.77 2.27 -2.18
N CYS A 89 -0.33 3.01 -2.36
CA CYS A 89 -0.85 3.31 -3.70
C CYS A 89 0.21 4.07 -4.52
N THR A 90 0.84 5.07 -3.91
CA THR A 90 1.94 5.82 -4.54
C THR A 90 3.07 4.86 -4.91
N ALA A 91 3.52 4.00 -4.00
CA ALA A 91 4.54 3.00 -4.33
C ALA A 91 4.14 2.09 -5.51
N MET A 92 2.89 1.60 -5.57
CA MET A 92 2.38 0.82 -6.71
C MET A 92 2.49 1.58 -8.04
N ALA A 93 2.03 2.83 -8.06
CA ALA A 93 2.06 3.66 -9.26
C ALA A 93 3.49 3.90 -9.77
N PHE A 94 4.47 4.05 -8.89
CA PHE A 94 5.85 4.38 -9.30
C PHE A 94 6.70 3.17 -9.57
N ASP A 95 6.62 2.14 -8.74
CA ASP A 95 7.54 1.01 -8.86
C ASP A 95 7.23 0.18 -10.12
N GLU A 96 5.97 0.09 -10.55
CA GLU A 96 5.62 -0.50 -11.84
C GLU A 96 6.08 0.36 -13.02
N LEU A 97 5.97 1.68 -12.93
CA LEU A 97 6.53 2.57 -13.96
C LEU A 97 8.05 2.39 -14.07
N HIS A 98 8.77 2.11 -12.98
CA HIS A 98 10.20 1.80 -13.06
C HIS A 98 10.48 0.45 -13.72
N GLN A 99 9.60 -0.54 -13.56
CA GLN A 99 9.74 -1.87 -14.17
C GLN A 99 9.38 -1.88 -15.67
N ASP A 100 8.34 -1.15 -16.09
CA ASP A 100 7.88 -1.12 -17.48
C ASP A 100 8.67 -0.15 -18.39
N TYR A 101 9.20 0.97 -17.85
CA TYR A 101 9.96 1.94 -18.66
C TYR A 101 11.46 1.68 -18.77
N LYS A 102 12.04 0.84 -17.91
CA LYS A 102 13.44 0.46 -18.04
C LYS A 102 13.56 -0.96 -18.59
N GLN A 103 13.28 -1.09 -19.90
CA GLN A 103 14.03 -2.05 -20.70
C GLN A 103 15.49 -1.60 -20.69
N TYR A 104 16.21 -1.94 -19.62
CA TYR A 104 17.65 -1.78 -19.61
C TYR A 104 18.21 -2.63 -20.75
N ASP A 105 19.05 -2.02 -21.57
CA ASP A 105 19.91 -2.78 -22.47
C ASP A 105 20.81 -3.65 -21.57
N ASP A 106 20.71 -4.98 -21.71
CA ASP A 106 21.51 -5.97 -20.96
C ASP A 106 23.03 -5.69 -21.06
N GLU A 107 23.45 -4.85 -22.02
CA GLU A 107 24.84 -4.44 -22.24
C GLU A 107 25.24 -3.09 -21.56
N SER A 108 24.32 -2.40 -20.87
CA SER A 108 24.63 -1.11 -20.22
C SER A 108 25.25 -1.30 -18.82
N GLU A 109 26.48 -0.81 -18.63
CA GLU A 109 27.21 -0.84 -17.34
C GLU A 109 26.74 0.24 -16.34
N ASP A 110 25.78 1.09 -16.72
CA ASP A 110 25.31 2.24 -15.95
C ASP A 110 24.00 1.89 -15.20
N TYR A 111 24.03 0.79 -14.43
CA TYR A 111 22.97 0.47 -13.49
C TYR A 111 23.05 1.46 -12.31
N PRO A 112 22.00 2.24 -12.01
CA PRO A 112 22.01 3.11 -10.85
C PRO A 112 22.05 2.26 -9.58
N GLU A 113 23.23 2.12 -8.96
CA GLU A 113 23.49 1.24 -7.80
C GLU A 113 22.78 1.65 -6.49
N GLU A 114 21.94 2.70 -6.46
CA GLU A 114 21.36 3.19 -5.19
C GLU A 114 19.92 3.74 -5.31
N GLU A 115 19.11 3.28 -6.28
CA GLU A 115 17.71 3.72 -6.37
C GLU A 115 16.86 2.93 -5.35
N VAL A 116 16.49 3.58 -4.23
CA VAL A 116 15.61 2.99 -3.21
C VAL A 116 14.19 2.95 -3.75
N MET A 117 13.67 1.75 -4.02
CA MET A 117 12.28 1.57 -4.46
C MET A 117 11.32 1.98 -3.35
N LEU A 118 10.18 2.57 -3.71
CA LEU A 118 9.20 2.98 -2.69
C LEU A 118 8.62 1.77 -1.96
N SER A 119 8.48 0.63 -2.64
CA SER A 119 8.12 -0.68 -2.08
C SER A 119 9.07 -1.14 -0.98
N ASP A 120 10.38 -0.94 -1.12
CA ASP A 120 11.35 -1.27 -0.06
C ASP A 120 11.10 -0.46 1.20
N VAL A 121 10.83 0.85 1.03
CA VAL A 121 10.45 1.72 2.15
C VAL A 121 9.13 1.25 2.77
N ARG A 122 8.15 0.83 1.95
CA ARG A 122 6.88 0.29 2.47
C ARG A 122 7.06 -1.03 3.21
N GLN A 123 7.97 -1.90 2.76
CA GLN A 123 8.28 -3.16 3.41
C GLN A 123 8.94 -2.96 4.78
N GLN A 124 9.79 -1.94 4.93
CA GLN A 124 10.34 -1.55 6.24
C GLN A 124 9.22 -1.08 7.20
N VAL A 125 8.27 -0.29 6.69
CA VAL A 125 7.09 0.14 7.48
C VAL A 125 6.24 -1.06 7.88
N ARG A 126 5.98 -2.00 6.95
CA ARG A 126 5.28 -3.25 7.24
C ARG A 126 5.96 -4.00 8.39
N THR A 127 7.26 -4.26 8.25
CA THR A 127 8.06 -4.98 9.25
C THR A 127 7.96 -4.34 10.64
N ARG A 128 7.95 -3.01 10.71
CA ARG A 128 7.78 -2.27 11.97
C ARG A 128 6.39 -2.50 12.55
N ASN A 129 5.35 -2.37 11.74
CA ASN A 129 3.96 -2.54 12.17
C ASN A 129 3.66 -3.99 12.58
N GLU A 130 4.23 -4.98 11.91
CA GLU A 130 4.15 -6.38 12.31
C GLU A 130 4.74 -6.61 13.69
N LYS A 131 5.90 -6.02 14.01
CA LYS A 131 6.50 -6.12 15.35
C LYS A 131 5.58 -5.56 16.44
N ILE A 132 4.90 -4.45 16.16
CA ILE A 132 3.91 -3.86 17.08
C ILE A 132 2.75 -4.84 17.28
N LEU A 133 2.14 -5.32 16.20
CA LEU A 133 1.01 -6.25 16.26
C LEU A 133 1.38 -7.56 16.96
N ILE A 134 2.58 -8.10 16.71
CA ILE A 134 3.09 -9.28 17.40
C ILE A 134 3.26 -9.02 18.90
N GLY A 135 3.77 -7.83 19.28
CA GLY A 135 3.93 -7.44 20.67
C GLY A 135 2.60 -7.35 21.43
N VAL A 136 1.54 -6.88 20.78
CA VAL A 136 0.23 -6.66 21.40
C VAL A 136 -0.70 -7.89 21.30
N LEU A 137 -0.74 -8.55 20.14
CA LEU A 137 -1.72 -9.58 19.79
C LEU A 137 -1.11 -10.99 19.61
N GLY A 138 0.22 -11.09 19.64
CA GLY A 138 0.97 -12.33 19.44
C GLY A 138 1.26 -12.66 17.97
N LYS A 139 2.02 -13.74 17.74
CA LYS A 139 2.50 -14.13 16.40
C LYS A 139 1.41 -14.47 15.39
N ARG A 140 0.21 -14.87 15.84
CA ARG A 140 -0.96 -15.15 14.99
C ARG A 140 -1.90 -13.94 14.91
N TYR A 141 -1.35 -12.73 14.88
CA TYR A 141 -2.16 -11.51 14.79
C TYR A 141 -3.02 -11.49 13.52
N PHE A 142 -2.52 -12.05 12.41
CA PHE A 142 -3.24 -12.10 11.12
C PHE A 142 -4.55 -12.92 11.15
N GLU A 143 -4.80 -13.69 12.22
CA GLU A 143 -6.08 -14.39 12.43
C GLU A 143 -7.07 -13.57 13.27
N LYS A 144 -6.64 -12.40 13.77
CA LYS A 144 -7.48 -11.54 14.58
C LYS A 144 -8.42 -10.72 13.70
N PRO A 145 -9.63 -10.41 14.19
CA PRO A 145 -10.53 -9.48 13.53
C PRO A 145 -9.88 -8.12 13.23
N ASN A 146 -10.23 -7.52 12.10
CA ASN A 146 -9.67 -6.24 11.64
C ASN A 146 -9.81 -5.11 12.69
N ASP A 147 -10.89 -5.08 13.46
CA ASP A 147 -11.09 -4.09 14.51
C ASP A 147 -10.10 -4.24 15.68
N GLN A 148 -9.65 -5.45 16.00
CA GLN A 148 -8.60 -5.67 16.99
C GLN A 148 -7.23 -5.21 16.47
N LEU A 149 -6.92 -5.53 15.20
CA LEU A 149 -5.69 -5.07 14.55
C LEU A 149 -5.62 -3.54 14.54
N PHE A 150 -6.72 -2.90 14.11
CA PHE A 150 -6.83 -1.46 14.05
C PHE A 150 -6.67 -0.80 15.43
N LYS A 151 -7.36 -1.35 16.44
CA LYS A 151 -7.26 -0.85 17.82
C LYS A 151 -5.82 -0.93 18.34
N ALA A 152 -5.13 -2.05 18.14
CA ALA A 152 -3.74 -2.20 18.58
C ALA A 152 -2.81 -1.16 17.93
N MET A 153 -3.01 -0.87 16.64
CA MET A 153 -2.21 0.15 15.94
C MET A 153 -2.51 1.58 16.40
N ILE A 154 -3.78 1.90 16.71
CA ILE A 154 -4.16 3.21 17.25
C ILE A 154 -3.51 3.42 18.62
N GLU A 155 -3.65 2.45 19.53
CA GLU A 155 -3.06 2.53 20.88
C GLU A 155 -1.53 2.65 20.81
N ALA A 156 -0.87 1.97 19.86
CA ALA A 156 0.56 2.09 19.65
C ALA A 156 0.98 3.47 19.09
N GLN A 157 0.16 4.09 18.23
CA GLN A 157 0.41 5.47 17.77
C GLN A 157 0.29 6.45 18.93
N GLU A 158 -0.75 6.34 19.75
CA GLU A 158 -0.97 7.21 20.91
C GLU A 158 0.21 7.16 21.90
N GLN A 159 0.71 5.97 22.20
CA GLN A 159 1.87 5.77 23.10
C GLN A 159 3.20 6.29 22.53
N SER A 160 3.30 6.49 21.21
CA SER A 160 4.51 7.02 20.57
C SER A 160 4.56 8.56 20.53
N HIS A 161 3.47 9.21 20.92
CA HIS A 161 3.33 10.67 20.98
C HIS A 161 3.46 11.24 22.40
N ASP A 162 3.62 10.37 23.41
CA ASP A 162 3.97 10.69 24.80
C ASP A 162 5.49 10.56 25.04
#